data_AF-A0A9E0K7C4-F1
#
_entry.id   AF-A0A9E0K7C4-F1
#
_cell.length_a   1.000
_cell.length_b   1.000
_cell.length_c   1.000
_cell.angle_alpha   90.00
_cell.angle_beta   90.00
_cell.angle_gamma   90.00
#
_symmetry.space_group_name_H-M   'P 1'
#
loop_
_entity.id
_entity.type
_entity.pdbx_description
1 polymer ?
#
loop_
_entity_poly.entity_id
_entity_poly.type
_entity_poly.pdbx_seq_one_letter_code
_entity_poly.pdbx_strand_id
1 'polypeptide(L)' 'MKRYWPVLRHWSIISLFFLGFAFPVYADWNSFIINYNKNLYGKGSQTWQIASYDANWVYFANKNGMLQF' A
#
# COMPACT_ATOMS: atom_id res chain seq x y z
N MET A 1 55.60 -14.02 -5.27
CA MET A 1 54.33 -13.28 -5.07
C MET A 1 53.16 -14.15 -5.52
N LYS A 2 52.25 -14.55 -4.62
CA LYS A 2 51.04 -15.31 -4.99
C LYS A 2 50.01 -14.34 -5.61
N ARG A 3 49.60 -14.59 -6.86
CA ARG A 3 48.62 -13.77 -7.60
C ARG A 3 47.20 -14.11 -7.12
N TYR A 4 46.56 -13.22 -6.35
CA TYR A 4 45.22 -13.42 -5.75
C TYR A 4 44.02 -13.10 -6.67
N TRP A 5 44.26 -12.85 -7.96
CA TRP A 5 43.22 -12.50 -8.95
C TRP A 5 41.99 -13.44 -9.03
N PRO A 6 42.11 -14.78 -8.90
CA PRO A 6 40.93 -15.63 -9.02
C PRO A 6 39.97 -15.41 -7.85
N VAL A 7 40.44 -15.21 -6.62
CA VAL A 7 39.56 -15.09 -5.44
C VAL A 7 38.65 -13.86 -5.56
N LEU A 8 39.19 -12.69 -5.92
CA LEU A 8 38.38 -11.48 -6.14
C LEU A 8 37.29 -11.67 -7.21
N ARG A 9 37.58 -12.39 -8.30
CA ARG A 9 36.64 -12.61 -9.40
C ARG A 9 35.42 -13.43 -8.98
N HIS A 10 35.61 -14.45 -8.14
CA HIS A 10 34.50 -15.30 -7.68
C HIS A 10 33.56 -14.51 -6.77
N TRP A 11 34.09 -13.66 -5.89
CA TRP A 11 33.27 -12.78 -5.05
C TRP A 11 32.47 -11.77 -5.86
N SER A 12 33.06 -11.20 -6.93
CA SER A 12 32.33 -10.30 -7.83
C SER A 12 31.14 -10.98 -8.51
N ILE A 13 31.33 -12.23 -8.99
CA ILE A 13 30.25 -12.99 -9.66
C ILE A 13 29.13 -13.32 -8.67
N ILE A 14 29.46 -13.68 -7.43
CA ILE A 14 28.48 -13.97 -6.38
C ILE A 14 27.68 -12.70 -6.05
N SER A 15 28.31 -11.55 -5.89
CA SER A 15 27.60 -10.29 -5.64
C SER A 15 26.67 -9.89 -6.79
N LEU A 16 27.08 -10.10 -8.05
CA LEU A 16 26.25 -9.86 -9.23
C LEU A 16 25.05 -10.82 -9.31
N PHE A 17 25.21 -12.06 -8.88
CA PHE A 17 24.11 -13.03 -8.79
C PHE A 17 23.03 -12.56 -7.81
N PHE A 18 23.41 -12.05 -6.63
CA PHE A 18 22.45 -11.55 -5.65
C PHE A 18 21.73 -10.25 -6.06
N LEU A 19 22.34 -9.42 -6.91
CA LEU A 19 21.65 -8.25 -7.48
C LEU A 19 20.42 -8.63 -8.33
N GLY A 20 20.43 -9.81 -8.94
CA GLY A 20 19.30 -10.33 -9.74
C GLY A 20 18.10 -10.78 -8.92
N PHE A 21 18.22 -10.90 -7.59
CA PHE A 21 17.16 -11.34 -6.68
C PHE A 21 16.61 -10.22 -5.78
N ALA A 22 16.74 -8.96 -6.19
CA ALA A 22 16.09 -7.87 -5.48
C ALA A 22 14.56 -8.03 -5.57
N PHE A 23 13.93 -8.50 -4.48
CA PHE A 23 12.49 -8.56 -4.36
C PHE A 23 11.91 -7.15 -4.23
N PRO A 24 10.77 -6.85 -4.86
CA PRO A 24 10.07 -5.60 -4.61
C PRO A 24 9.60 -5.60 -3.15
N VAL A 25 10.13 -4.66 -2.36
CA VAL A 25 9.66 -4.40 -1.00
C VAL A 25 8.44 -3.49 -1.11
N TYR A 26 7.24 -4.08 -1.08
CA TYR A 26 6.01 -3.30 -0.96
C TYR A 26 5.76 -2.96 0.50
N ALA A 27 5.44 -1.70 0.77
CA ALA A 27 5.06 -1.24 2.10
C ALA A 27 3.55 -1.43 2.30
N ASP A 28 3.09 -2.69 2.29
CA ASP A 28 1.68 -3.09 2.44
C ASP A 28 1.10 -2.74 3.82
N TRP A 29 1.99 -2.44 4.77
CA TRP A 29 1.68 -1.94 6.10
C TRP A 29 1.18 -0.48 6.10
N ASN A 30 1.41 0.28 5.03
CA ASN A 30 0.96 1.67 4.93
C ASN A 30 -0.50 1.73 4.48
N SER A 31 -1.42 1.90 5.43
CA SER A 31 -2.80 2.27 5.11
C SER A 31 -2.87 3.77 4.86
N PHE A 32 -2.98 4.19 3.60
CA PHE A 32 -3.21 5.60 3.28
C PHE A 32 -4.65 5.99 3.61
N ILE A 33 -4.82 7.13 4.30
CA ILE A 33 -6.14 7.71 4.53
C ILE A 33 -6.56 8.45 3.25
N ILE A 34 -7.57 7.92 2.55
CA ILE A 34 -8.16 8.57 1.38
C ILE A 34 -9.23 9.55 1.86
N ASN A 35 -9.01 10.83 1.58
CA ASN A 35 -9.99 11.89 1.87
C ASN A 35 -10.88 12.13 0.65
N TYR A 36 -12.19 11.98 0.81
CA TYR A 36 -13.14 12.27 -0.26
C TYR A 36 -13.53 13.75 -0.25
N ASN A 37 -13.62 14.36 -1.45
CA ASN A 37 -14.15 15.71 -1.55
C ASN A 37 -15.60 15.69 -1.10
N LYS A 38 -15.90 16.51 -0.08
CA LYS A 38 -17.27 16.70 0.38
C LYS A 38 -18.20 16.91 -0.83
N ASN A 39 -17.91 17.79 -1.79
CA ASN A 39 -18.83 18.15 -2.89
C ASN A 39 -19.40 17.02 -3.74
N LEU A 40 -18.81 15.81 -3.69
CA LEU A 40 -19.19 14.70 -4.56
C LEU A 40 -20.41 13.89 -4.06
N TYR A 41 -20.74 13.92 -2.76
CA TYR A 41 -21.55 12.84 -2.17
C TYR A 41 -22.69 13.25 -1.22
N GLY A 42 -23.52 14.25 -1.55
CA GLY A 42 -24.77 14.54 -0.77
C GLY A 42 -24.55 14.84 0.73
N LYS A 43 -23.34 15.26 1.07
CA LYS A 43 -22.72 15.21 2.40
C LYS A 43 -23.34 16.04 3.50
N GLY A 44 -23.46 15.44 4.68
CA GLY A 44 -23.24 16.09 5.96
C GLY A 44 -21.75 16.17 6.31
N SER A 45 -21.32 17.21 7.03
CA SER A 45 -19.93 17.40 7.49
C SER A 45 -19.51 16.46 8.63
N GLN A 46 -20.43 15.63 9.11
CA GLN A 46 -20.27 14.72 10.23
C GLN A 46 -20.91 13.39 9.87
N THR A 47 -20.16 12.30 10.06
CA THR A 47 -20.66 10.92 9.99
C THR A 47 -20.91 10.44 11.41
N TRP A 48 -22.11 9.93 11.65
CA TRP A 48 -22.50 9.45 12.99
C TRP A 48 -22.40 7.95 13.13
N GLN A 49 -22.53 7.22 12.02
CA GLN A 49 -22.42 5.77 12.00
C GLN A 49 -21.91 5.29 10.64
N ILE A 50 -21.08 4.25 10.70
CA ILE A 50 -20.58 3.50 9.55
C ILE A 50 -20.95 2.04 9.79
N ALA A 51 -21.56 1.39 8.81
CA ALA A 51 -21.91 -0.02 8.88
C ALA A 51 -21.63 -0.70 7.54
N SER A 52 -20.89 -1.81 7.58
CA SER A 52 -20.78 -2.72 6.44
C SER A 52 -22.06 -3.54 6.34
N TYR A 53 -22.59 -3.67 5.13
CA TYR A 53 -23.74 -4.55 4.86
C TYR A 53 -23.29 -5.92 4.40
N ASP A 54 -22.43 -5.96 3.39
CA ASP A 54 -21.80 -7.15 2.87
C ASP A 54 -20.37 -6.83 2.41
N ALA A 55 -19.76 -7.70 1.61
CA ALA A 55 -18.42 -7.51 1.07
C ALA A 55 -18.32 -6.34 0.06
N ASN A 56 -19.44 -5.83 -0.42
CA ASN A 56 -19.51 -4.86 -1.52
C ASN A 56 -20.02 -3.49 -1.07
N TRP A 57 -20.80 -3.42 0.01
CA TRP A 57 -21.53 -2.21 0.39
C TRP A 57 -21.23 -1.74 1.81
N VAL A 58 -20.99 -0.44 1.94
CA VAL A 58 -20.86 0.28 3.22
C VAL A 58 -21.84 1.45 3.25
N TYR A 59 -22.57 1.55 4.36
CA TYR A 59 -23.51 2.64 4.62
C TYR A 59 -22.90 3.67 5.58
N PHE A 60 -23.13 4.95 5.26
CA PHE A 60 -22.69 6.10 6.05
C PHE A 60 -23.90 6.97 6.41
N ALA A 61 -24.22 7.04 7.70
CA ALA A 61 -25.27 7.94 8.19
C ALA A 61 -24.67 9.32 8.54
N ASN A 62 -25.25 10.39 8.01
CA ASN A 62 -24.80 11.77 8.21
C ASN A 62 -25.97 12.75 8.34
N LYS A 63 -25.68 14.03 8.61
CA LYS A 63 -26.68 15.10 8.81
C LYS A 63 -27.72 15.28 7.72
N ASN A 64 -27.41 14.87 6.51
CA ASN A 64 -28.27 15.03 5.35
C ASN A 64 -28.89 13.70 4.90
N GLY A 65 -28.70 12.61 5.65
CA GLY A 65 -29.31 11.30 5.38
C GLY A 65 -28.27 10.17 5.34
N MET A 66 -28.66 9.06 4.70
CA MET A 66 -27.84 7.87 4.54
C MET A 66 -27.23 7.82 3.14
N LEU A 67 -25.92 7.55 3.05
CA LEU A 67 -25.20 7.32 1.80
C LEU A 67 -24.79 5.85 1.70
N GLN A 68 -24.84 5.30 0.50
CA GLN A 68 -24.42 3.93 0.17
C GLN A 68 -23.25 3.99 -0.82
N PHE A 69 -22.17 3.26 -0.51
CA PHE A 69 -20.98 3.13 -1.35
C PHE A 69 -20.54 1.68 -1.48
#